data_AF-A0A6A4K8I7-F1
#
_entry.id   AF-A0A6A4K8I7-F1
#
_cell.length_a   1.000
_cell.length_b   1.000
_cell.length_c   1.000
_cell.angle_alpha   90.00
_cell.angle_beta   90.00
_cell.angle_gamma   90.00
#
_symmetry.space_group_name_H-M   'P 1'
#
loop_
_entity.id
_entity.type
_entity.pdbx_description
1 polymer ?
#
loop_
_entity_poly.entity_id
_entity_poly.type
_entity_poly.pdbx_seq_one_letter_code
_entity_poly.pdbx_strand_id
1 'polypeptide(L)'
;MGRHTSARQTESSGSPTYGSHKESIASFGKKYSLTELGFVLHNELATGVYSNVFSATYATVRSMGEQTIVKKRDLAVKIIDEEKAVREFSKKFFHRELEILSKVS
;
A
#
# COMPACT_ATOMS: atom_id res chain seq x y z
N MET A 1 -36.44 34.16 27.07
CA MET A 1 -35.63 35.37 26.81
C MET A 1 -34.16 35.00 26.75
N GLY A 2 -33.52 35.16 25.58
CA GLY A 2 -32.06 35.25 25.34
C GLY A 2 -31.21 33.99 25.60
N ARG A 3 -30.25 33.56 24.77
CA ARG A 3 -29.61 34.13 23.56
C ARG A 3 -29.08 32.99 22.68
N HIS A 4 -29.18 33.20 21.36
CA HIS A 4 -28.46 32.46 20.32
C HIS A 4 -26.95 32.68 20.42
N THR A 5 -26.15 31.67 20.08
CA THR A 5 -24.86 31.86 19.40
C THR A 5 -24.67 30.78 18.34
N SER A 6 -24.84 31.19 17.08
CA SER A 6 -24.47 30.48 15.86
C SER A 6 -22.94 30.45 15.74
N ALA A 7 -22.34 29.26 15.67
CA ALA A 7 -20.93 29.10 15.36
C ALA A 7 -20.77 28.95 13.84
N ARG A 8 -20.14 29.98 13.28
CA ARG A 8 -19.87 30.27 11.88
C ARG A 8 -19.01 29.19 11.22
N GLN A 9 -19.51 28.60 10.14
CA GLN A 9 -18.68 27.90 9.15
C GLN A 9 -17.73 28.92 8.51
N THR A 10 -16.43 28.68 8.64
CA THR A 10 -15.41 29.31 7.79
C THR A 10 -14.90 28.25 6.83
N GLU A 11 -15.40 28.29 5.61
CA GLU A 11 -14.82 27.60 4.47
C GLU A 11 -13.45 28.24 4.18
N SER A 12 -12.37 27.57 4.58
CA SER A 12 -11.04 27.86 4.04
C SER A 12 -10.75 26.84 2.94
N SER A 13 -10.88 27.29 1.69
CA SER A 13 -10.41 26.60 0.49
C SER A 13 -8.88 26.51 0.51
N GLY A 14 -8.36 25.55 1.26
CA GLY A 14 -6.97 25.12 1.21
C GLY A 14 -6.89 23.86 0.38
N SER A 15 -6.59 23.98 -0.91
CA SER A 15 -6.16 22.85 -1.74
C SER A 15 -4.90 22.23 -1.12
N PRO A 16 -4.90 20.95 -0.71
CA PRO A 16 -3.67 20.32 -0.29
C PRO A 16 -2.79 20.16 -1.53
N THR A 17 -1.71 20.93 -1.57
CA THR A 17 -0.61 20.79 -2.52
C THR A 17 -0.17 19.33 -2.54
N TYR A 18 -0.27 18.69 -3.71
CA TYR A 18 0.26 17.37 -4.02
C TYR A 18 1.78 17.38 -3.76
N GLY A 19 2.16 17.04 -2.54
CA GLY A 19 3.54 16.75 -2.18
C GLY A 19 3.95 15.47 -2.88
N SER A 20 4.79 15.60 -3.89
CA SER A 20 5.45 14.51 -4.59
C SER A 20 6.38 13.76 -3.63
N HIS A 21 5.82 12.88 -2.79
CA HIS A 21 6.60 11.89 -2.04
C HIS A 21 6.95 10.72 -2.96
N LYS A 22 7.88 10.98 -3.88
CA LYS A 22 8.60 9.96 -4.65
C LYS A 22 9.89 9.58 -3.95
N GLU A 23 9.86 9.29 -2.65
CA GLU A 23 11.03 8.74 -1.98
C GLU A 23 10.66 7.57 -1.07
N SER A 24 11.22 6.42 -1.45
CA SER A 24 11.63 5.32 -0.58
C SER A 24 10.57 4.29 -0.19
N ILE A 25 9.96 3.65 -1.19
CA ILE A 25 9.52 2.24 -1.08
C ILE A 25 10.71 1.30 -1.40
N ALA A 26 11.91 1.62 -0.89
CA ALA A 26 13.16 1.07 -1.40
C ALA A 26 13.72 -0.12 -0.61
N SER A 27 13.06 -0.58 0.47
CA SER A 27 13.61 -1.69 1.25
C SER A 27 12.53 -2.42 2.03
N PHE A 28 12.05 -3.55 1.48
CA PHE A 28 11.17 -4.47 2.19
C PHE A 28 12.04 -5.56 2.82
N GLY A 29 12.45 -5.35 4.07
CA GLY A 29 13.48 -6.14 4.71
C GLY A 29 14.85 -5.87 4.10
N LYS A 30 15.92 -5.91 4.91
CA LYS A 30 17.31 -5.61 4.49
C LYS A 30 17.86 -6.50 3.36
N LYS A 31 17.05 -7.33 2.70
CA LYS A 31 17.50 -8.39 1.78
C LYS A 31 17.08 -8.19 0.32
N TYR A 32 15.92 -7.62 0.00
CA TYR A 32 15.50 -7.40 -1.39
C TYR A 32 14.58 -6.19 -1.58
N SER A 33 14.71 -5.48 -2.71
CA SER A 33 13.75 -4.46 -3.14
C SER A 33 12.51 -5.11 -3.81
N LEU A 34 11.36 -4.42 -3.83
CA LEU A 34 10.15 -4.93 -4.51
C LEU A 34 10.40 -5.22 -6.01
N THR A 35 11.23 -4.40 -6.64
CA THR A 35 11.67 -4.57 -8.03
C THR A 35 12.47 -5.85 -8.21
N GLU A 36 13.38 -6.18 -7.29
CA GLU A 36 14.12 -7.45 -7.30
C GLU A 36 13.21 -8.66 -7.13
N LEU A 37 12.11 -8.49 -6.39
CA LEU A 37 11.07 -9.50 -6.26
C LEU A 37 10.14 -9.55 -7.49
N GLY A 38 10.33 -8.69 -8.50
CA GLY A 38 9.56 -8.66 -9.74
C GLY A 38 8.31 -7.79 -9.71
N PHE A 39 8.11 -6.99 -8.66
CA PHE A 39 6.98 -6.07 -8.53
C PHE A 39 7.36 -4.66 -8.97
N VAL A 40 6.50 -4.05 -9.77
CA VAL A 40 6.55 -2.63 -10.12
C VAL A 40 5.29 -1.97 -9.59
N LEU A 41 5.44 -1.09 -8.59
CA LEU A 41 4.32 -0.31 -8.05
C LEU A 41 4.00 0.87 -8.97
N HIS A 42 2.71 1.16 -9.11
CA HIS A 42 2.16 2.24 -9.91
C HIS A 42 1.46 3.25 -8.99
N ASN A 43 0.17 3.50 -9.21
CA ASN A 43 -0.62 4.46 -8.46
C ASN A 43 -1.05 3.90 -7.10
N GLU A 44 -1.09 4.76 -6.10
CA GLU A 44 -1.80 4.48 -4.85
C GLU A 44 -3.30 4.37 -5.11
N LEU A 45 -3.92 3.31 -4.61
CA LEU A 45 -5.35 3.02 -4.71
C LEU A 45 -6.10 3.44 -3.45
N ALA A 46 -5.48 3.27 -2.27
CA ALA A 46 -6.08 3.63 -0.99
C ALA A 46 -5.03 3.85 0.10
N THR A 47 -5.34 4.75 1.04
CA THR A 47 -4.60 4.94 2.29
C THR A 47 -5.45 4.49 3.48
N GLY A 48 -4.84 3.74 4.38
CA GLY A 48 -5.36 3.39 5.69
C GLY A 48 -4.47 3.90 6.81
N VAL A 49 -4.89 3.67 8.06
CA VAL A 49 -4.21 4.22 9.26
C VAL A 49 -2.77 3.71 9.42
N TYR A 50 -2.49 2.47 8.99
CA TYR A 50 -1.19 1.82 9.11
C TYR A 50 -0.78 1.09 7.82
N SER A 51 -1.45 1.35 6.70
CA SER A 51 -1.14 0.68 5.43
C SER A 51 -1.60 1.49 4.23
N ASN A 52 -0.86 1.37 3.12
CA ASN A 52 -1.23 1.93 1.83
C ASN A 52 -1.40 0.80 0.82
N VAL A 53 -2.34 0.93 -0.11
CA VAL A 53 -2.58 -0.04 -1.17
C VAL A 53 -2.20 0.60 -2.49
N PHE A 54 -1.40 -0.10 -3.29
CA PHE A 54 -0.94 0.35 -4.60
C PHE A 54 -1.41 -0.62 -5.68
N SER A 55 -1.67 -0.08 -6.87
CA SER A 55 -1.69 -0.90 -8.09
C SER A 55 -0.26 -1.30 -8.43
N ALA A 56 -0.07 -2.53 -8.92
CA ALA A 56 1.24 -3.04 -9.25
C ALA A 56 1.18 -4.02 -10.41
N THR A 57 2.28 -4.13 -11.15
CA THR A 57 2.49 -5.22 -12.09
C THR A 57 3.56 -6.16 -11.54
N TYR A 58 3.26 -7.45 -11.51
CA TYR A 58 4.22 -8.50 -11.19
C TYR A 58 4.67 -9.19 -12.48
N ALA A 59 5.99 -9.22 -12.72
CA ALA A 59 6.59 -9.88 -13.86
C ALA A 59 7.38 -11.12 -13.43
N THR A 60 7.06 -12.26 -14.05
CA THR A 60 7.85 -13.49 -13.91
C THR A 60 8.55 -13.78 -15.21
N VAL A 61 9.87 -13.95 -15.13
CA VAL A 61 10.70 -14.39 -16.26
C VAL A 61 11.00 -15.87 -16.04
N ARG A 62 10.62 -16.71 -17.01
CA ARG A 62 10.98 -18.13 -17.02
C ARG A 62 11.71 -18.43 -18.33
N SER A 63 12.93 -18.94 -18.22
CA SER A 63 13.67 -19.46 -19.37
C SER A 63 13.37 -20.95 -19.54
N MET A 64 12.97 -21.34 -20.75
CA MET A 64 12.83 -22.74 -21.17
C MET A 64 13.70 -22.95 -22.40
N GLY A 65 14.91 -23.49 -22.21
CA GLY A 65 15.90 -23.60 -23.28
C GLY A 65 16.31 -22.21 -23.79
N GLU A 66 16.23 -22.00 -25.10
CA GLU A 66 16.55 -20.72 -25.75
C GLU A 66 15.42 -19.69 -25.67
N GLN A 67 14.23 -20.06 -25.19
CA GLN A 67 13.09 -19.16 -25.11
C GLN A 67 12.94 -18.56 -23.73
N THR A 68 12.76 -17.24 -23.67
CA THR A 68 12.43 -16.49 -22.45
C THR A 68 10.96 -16.09 -22.47
N ILE A 69 10.17 -16.62 -21.54
CA ILE A 69 8.75 -16.29 -21.40
C ILE A 69 8.61 -15.29 -20.25
N VAL A 70 8.04 -14.12 -20.55
CA VAL A 70 7.70 -13.09 -19.56
C VAL A 70 6.20 -13.11 -19.34
N LYS A 71 5.76 -13.49 -18.14
CA LYS A 71 4.34 -13.39 -17.73
C LYS A 71 4.16 -12.20 -16.81
N LYS A 72 3.27 -11.28 -17.19
CA LYS A 72 2.88 -10.12 -16.39
C LYS A 72 1.50 -10.33 -15.79
N ARG A 73 1.29 -9.87 -14.56
CA ARG A 73 -0.02 -9.84 -13.88
C ARG A 73 -0.19 -8.50 -13.20
N ASP A 74 -1.37 -7.92 -13.34
CA ASP A 74 -1.74 -6.73 -12.58
C ASP A 74 -2.37 -7.14 -11.25
N LEU A 75 -1.96 -6.47 -10.18
CA LEU A 75 -2.24 -6.82 -8.80
C LEU A 75 -2.49 -5.55 -7.98
N ALA A 76 -3.12 -5.72 -6.82
CA ALA A 76 -3.06 -4.74 -5.74
C ALA A 76 -2.04 -5.21 -4.70
N VAL A 77 -1.17 -4.30 -4.25
CA VAL A 77 -0.14 -4.55 -3.23
C VAL A 77 -0.44 -3.68 -2.02
N LYS A 78 -0.76 -4.32 -0.89
CA LYS A 78 -0.95 -3.65 0.40
C LYS A 78 0.39 -3.63 1.14
N ILE A 79 0.90 -2.43 1.38
CA ILE A 79 2.11 -2.17 2.15
C ILE A 79 1.70 -1.75 3.55
N ILE A 80 2.19 -2.47 4.56
CA ILE A 80 1.93 -2.18 5.97
C ILE A 80 3.12 -1.41 6.52
N ASP A 81 2.83 -0.29 7.16
CA ASP A 81 3.79 0.51 7.91
C ASP A 81 3.89 -0.07 9.32
N GLU A 82 4.96 -0.81 9.60
CA GLU A 82 5.16 -1.48 10.89
C GLU A 82 5.38 -0.47 12.04
N GLU A 83 5.88 0.73 11.74
CA GLU A 83 6.08 1.77 12.76
C GLU A 83 4.74 2.38 13.21
N LYS A 84 3.79 2.52 12.27
CA LYS A 84 2.41 2.98 12.58
C LYS A 84 1.51 1.86 13.08
N ALA A 85 1.81 0.61 12.74
CA ALA A 85 1.02 -0.52 13.17
C ALA A 85 1.14 -0.75 14.68
N VAL A 86 0.00 -0.87 15.37
CA VAL A 86 0.00 -1.28 16.79
C VAL A 86 0.66 -2.66 16.88
N ARG A 87 1.49 -2.91 17.90
CA ARG A 87 2.20 -4.21 18.07
C ARG A 87 1.29 -5.44 18.00
N GLU A 88 0.02 -5.30 18.37
CA GLU A 88 -0.99 -6.36 18.26
C GLU A 88 -1.39 -6.66 16.80
N PHE A 89 -1.31 -5.66 15.91
CA PHE A 89 -1.56 -5.81 14.48
C PHE A 89 -0.64 -6.87 13.88
N SER A 90 0.68 -6.68 13.99
CA SER A 90 1.66 -7.62 13.43
C SER A 90 1.54 -9.02 14.03
N LYS A 91 1.24 -9.12 15.33
CA LYS A 91 1.18 -10.41 16.06
C LYS A 91 -0.11 -11.21 15.84
N LYS A 92 -1.25 -10.55 15.66
CA LYS A 92 -2.56 -11.22 15.62
C LYS A 92 -3.32 -10.94 14.33
N PHE A 93 -3.49 -9.66 14.00
CA PHE A 93 -4.38 -9.25 12.90
C PHE A 93 -3.77 -9.55 11.54
N PHE A 94 -2.48 -9.30 11.34
CA PHE A 94 -1.79 -9.60 10.08
C PHE A 94 -1.81 -11.09 9.76
N HIS A 95 -1.47 -11.93 10.74
CA HIS A 95 -1.49 -13.39 10.59
C HIS A 95 -2.91 -13.90 10.26
N ARG A 96 -3.92 -13.36 10.95
CA ARG A 96 -5.32 -13.72 10.69
C ARG A 96 -5.80 -13.29 9.30
N GLU A 97 -5.40 -12.10 8.83
CA GLU A 97 -5.72 -11.61 7.49
C GLU A 97 -5.16 -12.57 6.42
N LEU A 98 -3.89 -12.98 6.55
CA LEU A 98 -3.26 -13.96 5.67
C LEU A 98 -3.93 -15.35 5.75
N GLU A 99 -4.27 -15.80 6.95
CA GLU A 99 -4.94 -17.10 7.15
C GLU A 99 -6.29 -17.15 6.42
N ILE A 100 -7.10 -16.09 6.53
CA ILE A 100 -8.39 -16.01 5.84
C ILE A 100 -8.18 -15.97 4.32
N LEU A 101 -7.29 -15.10 3.84
CA LEU A 101 -7.03 -14.96 2.40
C LEU A 101 -6.51 -16.25 1.76
N SER A 102 -5.71 -17.05 2.47
CA SER A 102 -5.21 -18.33 1.96
C SER A 102 -6.28 -19.43 1.85
N LYS A 103 -7.36 -19.35 2.63
CA LYS A 103 -8.47 -20.32 2.60
C LYS A 103 -9.55 -19.99 1.56
N VAL A 104 -9.60 -18.75 1.10
CA VAL A 104 -10.61 -18.25 0.16
C VAL A 104 -10.07 -18.18 -1.29
N SER A 105 -8.80 -18.54 -1.50
CA SER A 105 -8.11 -18.53 -2.79
C SER A 105 -8.40 -19.75 -3.67
#